data_AF-F9S3G8-F1
#
_entry.id   AF-F9S3G8-F1
#
_cell.length_a   1.000
_cell.length_b   1.000
_cell.length_c   1.000
_cell.angle_alpha   90.00
_cell.angle_beta   90.00
_cell.angle_gamma   90.00
#
_symmetry.space_group_name_H-M   'P 1'
#
loop_
_entity.id
_entity.type
_entity.pdbx_description
1 polymer ?
#
loop_
_entity_poly.entity_id
_entity_poly.type
_entity_poly.pdbx_seq_one_letter_code
_entity_poly.pdbx_strand_id
1 'polypeptide(L)'
;MLMRLSIEDELSYALSDDIMQCSDMTSLKTKLRTSILSINEDPEKIKSLIRILKDDYFLSKKHFNFKWLKNDNKEQARWAVEYISENKLILEEYENLPLNLIAEKNYVPIIEGIFHSLCFCEREQAKLYERFKRAWSQHKFRKKAENENKVSVSFLMKDKTKKRLQEVADFHETSMIDVIERLVNSSWEAFNEGNDSL
;
A
#
# COMPACT_ATOMS: atom_id res chain seq x y z
N MET A 1 -32.78 -8.51 -13.22
CA MET A 1 -33.29 -7.12 -13.11
C MET A 1 -32.12 -6.19 -13.36
N LEU A 2 -32.01 -5.70 -14.61
CA LEU A 2 -30.94 -4.83 -15.08
C LEU A 2 -31.22 -3.41 -14.58
N MET A 3 -30.40 -2.90 -13.65
CA MET A 3 -30.42 -1.48 -13.28
C MET A 3 -29.46 -0.71 -14.18
N ARG A 4 -30.04 0.25 -14.90
CA ARG A 4 -29.42 1.21 -15.80
C ARG A 4 -28.43 2.07 -15.03
N LEU A 5 -27.19 2.15 -15.52
CA LEU A 5 -26.23 3.18 -15.14
C LEU A 5 -26.67 4.50 -15.77
N SER A 6 -26.98 5.48 -14.93
CA SER A 6 -27.25 6.85 -15.33
C SER A 6 -26.00 7.46 -15.95
N ILE A 7 -26.15 7.85 -17.21
CA ILE A 7 -25.31 8.80 -17.95
C ILE A 7 -25.53 10.15 -17.28
N GLU A 8 -24.56 10.65 -16.52
CA GLU A 8 -24.36 12.07 -16.17
C GLU A 8 -23.17 12.15 -15.21
N ASP A 9 -21.98 12.26 -15.79
CA ASP A 9 -20.83 13.03 -15.28
C ASP A 9 -19.72 12.93 -16.35
N GLU A 10 -20.01 13.47 -17.53
CA GLU A 10 -18.97 13.86 -18.50
C GLU A 10 -18.24 15.08 -17.93
N LEU A 11 -17.35 14.85 -16.97
CA LEU A 11 -16.24 15.76 -16.72
C LEU A 11 -15.28 15.60 -17.90
N SER A 12 -15.47 16.51 -18.87
CA SER A 12 -14.50 16.86 -19.92
C SER A 12 -13.16 17.20 -19.26
N TYR A 13 -12.33 16.18 -19.04
CA TYR A 13 -10.90 16.36 -18.89
C TYR A 13 -10.35 16.49 -20.30
N ALA A 14 -10.38 17.72 -20.82
CA ALA A 14 -9.51 18.08 -21.93
C ALA A 14 -8.09 17.65 -21.56
N LEU A 15 -7.60 16.62 -22.26
CA LEU A 15 -6.21 16.21 -22.24
C LEU A 15 -5.40 17.46 -22.62
N SER A 16 -4.74 18.04 -21.63
CA SER A 16 -3.71 19.05 -21.86
C SER A 16 -2.74 18.49 -22.90
N ASP A 17 -2.43 19.28 -23.92
CA ASP A 17 -1.56 18.98 -25.08
C ASP A 17 -0.10 18.61 -24.73
N ASP A 18 0.19 18.25 -23.47
CA ASP A 18 1.45 17.74 -22.96
C ASP A 18 1.42 16.18 -22.88
N ILE A 19 0.84 15.52 -23.87
CA ILE A 19 1.08 14.09 -24.07
C ILE A 19 2.51 13.96 -24.60
N MET A 20 3.46 13.87 -23.67
CA MET A 20 4.80 13.35 -23.96
C MET A 20 4.62 12.07 -24.78
N GLN A 21 5.11 12.08 -26.03
CA GLN A 21 4.65 11.14 -27.06
C GLN A 21 4.68 9.69 -26.56
N CYS A 22 3.56 8.98 -26.72
CA CYS A 22 3.35 7.62 -26.21
C CYS A 22 4.44 6.62 -26.69
N SER A 23 5.12 6.93 -27.80
CA SER A 23 6.29 6.21 -28.31
C SER A 23 7.52 6.29 -27.40
N ASP A 24 7.77 7.45 -26.78
CA ASP A 24 8.92 7.69 -25.91
C ASP A 24 8.75 6.96 -24.57
N MET A 25 7.54 7.01 -24.00
CA MET A 25 7.20 6.28 -22.79
C MET A 25 7.23 4.76 -23.00
N THR A 26 6.80 4.28 -24.17
CA THR A 26 6.90 2.85 -24.50
C THR A 26 8.36 2.42 -24.60
N SER A 27 9.19 3.20 -25.31
CA SER A 27 10.64 2.94 -25.39
C SER A 27 11.31 2.95 -24.02
N LEU A 28 10.92 3.89 -23.15
CA LEU A 28 11.41 4.00 -21.78
C LEU A 28 11.00 2.81 -20.91
N LYS A 29 9.71 2.44 -20.94
CA LYS A 29 9.18 1.27 -20.23
C LYS A 29 9.87 -0.01 -20.66
N THR A 30 10.10 -0.19 -21.96
CA THR A 30 10.86 -1.33 -22.49
C THR A 30 12.31 -1.31 -22.02
N LYS A 31 13.01 -0.17 -22.09
CA LYS A 31 14.39 -0.03 -21.58
C LYS A 31 14.49 -0.35 -20.10
N LEU A 32 13.55 0.13 -19.28
CA LEU A 32 13.48 -0.15 -17.86
C LEU A 32 13.24 -1.63 -17.59
N ARG A 33 12.28 -2.25 -18.27
CA ARG A 33 11.99 -3.69 -18.17
C ARG A 33 13.20 -4.53 -18.55
N THR A 34 13.84 -4.26 -19.68
CA THR A 34 15.06 -4.95 -20.12
C THR A 34 16.22 -4.74 -19.16
N SER A 35 16.37 -3.52 -18.62
CA SER A 35 17.40 -3.22 -17.64
C SER A 35 17.17 -4.00 -16.35
N ILE A 36 15.92 -4.11 -15.88
CA ILE A 36 15.57 -4.93 -14.71
C ILE A 36 15.91 -6.41 -14.94
N LEU A 37 15.56 -6.96 -16.12
CA LEU A 37 15.78 -8.39 -16.43
C LEU A 37 17.24 -8.75 -16.72
N SER A 38 18.07 -7.82 -17.21
CA SER A 38 19.46 -8.08 -17.62
C SER A 38 20.49 -7.93 -16.51
N ILE A 39 20.04 -7.69 -15.28
CA ILE A 39 20.92 -7.58 -14.12
C ILE A 39 21.27 -8.97 -13.63
N ASN A 40 22.49 -9.37 -13.96
CA ASN A 40 23.24 -10.31 -13.13
C ASN A 40 23.65 -9.56 -11.84
N GLU A 41 23.95 -10.25 -10.74
CA GLU A 41 24.32 -9.66 -9.43
C GLU A 41 25.55 -8.71 -9.42
N ASP A 42 26.02 -8.30 -10.59
CA ASP A 42 26.99 -7.24 -10.85
C ASP A 42 26.58 -5.89 -10.22
N PRO A 43 27.34 -5.43 -9.19
CA PRO A 43 27.07 -4.18 -8.49
C PRO A 43 27.05 -2.94 -9.40
N GLU A 44 27.81 -2.91 -10.50
CA GLU A 44 27.87 -1.75 -11.39
C GLU A 44 26.63 -1.67 -12.29
N LYS A 45 26.09 -2.82 -12.73
CA LYS A 45 24.79 -2.87 -13.41
C LYS A 45 23.64 -2.48 -12.49
N ILE A 46 23.68 -2.90 -11.23
CA ILE A 46 22.69 -2.48 -10.22
C ILE A 46 22.75 -0.96 -9.99
N LYS A 47 23.96 -0.38 -9.84
CA LYS A 47 24.12 1.07 -9.72
C LYS A 47 23.62 1.82 -10.96
N SER A 48 23.94 1.30 -12.15
CA SER A 48 23.47 1.87 -13.42
C SER A 48 21.95 1.83 -13.52
N LEU A 49 21.32 0.69 -13.19
CA LEU A 49 19.86 0.58 -13.11
C LEU A 49 19.30 1.61 -12.13
N ILE A 50 19.83 1.69 -10.91
CA ILE A 50 19.35 2.66 -9.91
C ILE A 50 19.49 4.09 -10.43
N ARG A 51 20.54 4.39 -11.21
CA ARG A 51 20.73 5.71 -11.83
C ARG A 51 19.69 5.97 -12.92
N ILE A 52 19.51 5.04 -13.86
CA ILE A 52 18.49 5.12 -14.91
C ILE A 52 17.11 5.30 -14.28
N LEU A 53 16.80 4.49 -13.27
CA LEU A 53 15.56 4.59 -12.51
C LEU A 53 15.38 5.96 -11.88
N LYS A 54 16.42 6.52 -11.25
CA LYS A 54 16.37 7.86 -10.64
C LYS A 54 16.28 9.00 -11.66
N ASP A 55 16.92 8.87 -12.81
CA ASP A 55 16.94 9.89 -13.86
C ASP A 55 15.61 9.90 -14.63
N ASP A 56 15.10 8.72 -15.00
CA ASP A 56 13.81 8.54 -15.68
C ASP A 56 12.62 8.82 -14.74
N TYR A 57 12.80 8.62 -13.42
CA TYR A 57 11.85 8.96 -12.36
C TYR A 57 11.45 10.44 -12.33
N PHE A 58 12.32 11.36 -12.77
CA PHE A 58 11.97 12.78 -12.81
C PHE A 58 10.92 13.12 -13.85
N LEU A 59 10.78 12.32 -14.92
CA LEU A 59 9.84 12.59 -16.02
C LEU A 59 8.45 11.98 -15.78
N SER A 60 8.36 10.83 -15.09
CA SER A 60 7.11 10.08 -14.87
C SER A 60 6.33 10.46 -13.60
N LYS A 61 6.87 11.37 -12.79
CA LYS A 61 6.40 11.74 -11.43
C LYS A 61 4.97 12.30 -11.34
N LYS A 62 4.33 12.63 -12.47
CA LYS A 62 2.96 13.15 -12.49
C LYS A 62 1.89 12.12 -12.06
N HIS A 63 2.19 10.81 -12.06
CA HIS A 63 1.15 9.78 -11.89
C HIS A 63 1.27 8.86 -10.66
N PHE A 64 2.46 8.61 -10.09
CA PHE A 64 2.65 7.73 -8.92
C PHE A 64 3.60 8.35 -7.88
N ASN A 65 3.21 8.33 -6.59
CA ASN A 65 3.95 9.00 -5.51
C ASN A 65 4.42 8.03 -4.42
N PHE A 66 5.64 7.53 -4.56
CA PHE A 66 6.24 6.53 -3.65
C PHE A 66 6.87 7.11 -2.37
N LYS A 67 6.61 8.37 -1.98
CA LYS A 67 7.15 8.98 -0.73
C LYS A 67 6.86 8.20 0.57
N TRP A 68 5.88 7.29 0.54
CA TRP A 68 5.51 6.41 1.63
C TRP A 68 6.43 5.19 1.79
N LEU A 69 7.26 4.88 0.78
CA LEU A 69 8.37 3.94 0.88
C LEU A 69 9.57 4.61 1.56
N LYS A 70 10.28 3.87 2.42
CA LYS A 70 11.38 4.36 3.25
C LYS A 70 12.61 3.47 3.15
N ASN A 71 13.71 3.98 2.60
CA ASN A 71 14.94 3.20 2.36
C ASN A 71 15.54 2.57 3.64
N ASP A 72 15.26 3.13 4.81
CA ASP A 72 15.71 2.64 6.11
C ASP A 72 14.76 1.61 6.74
N ASN A 73 13.61 1.32 6.11
CA ASN A 73 12.62 0.39 6.63
C ASN A 73 12.83 -1.04 6.10
N LYS A 74 13.61 -1.83 6.86
CA LYS A 74 13.93 -3.23 6.57
C LYS A 74 12.70 -4.13 6.43
N GLU A 75 11.68 -3.90 7.25
CA GLU A 75 10.43 -4.65 7.18
C GLU A 75 9.68 -4.36 5.90
N GLN A 76 9.55 -3.07 5.54
CA GLN A 76 8.89 -2.65 4.31
C GLN A 76 9.61 -3.20 3.07
N ALA A 77 10.94 -3.29 3.12
CA ALA A 77 11.72 -3.92 2.06
C ALA A 77 11.38 -5.41 1.90
N ARG A 78 11.39 -6.19 2.98
CA ARG A 78 11.05 -7.64 2.94
C ARG A 78 9.62 -7.86 2.48
N TRP A 79 8.68 -7.12 3.06
CA TRP A 79 7.27 -7.17 2.68
C TRP A 79 7.07 -6.81 1.20
N ALA A 80 7.83 -5.85 0.66
CA ALA A 80 7.73 -5.49 -0.75
C ALA A 80 8.20 -6.65 -1.65
N VAL A 81 9.28 -7.35 -1.29
CA VAL A 81 9.73 -8.56 -2.01
C VAL A 81 8.61 -9.61 -2.04
N GLU A 82 8.05 -9.92 -0.88
CA GLU A 82 6.95 -10.89 -0.74
C GLU A 82 5.76 -10.50 -1.61
N TYR A 83 5.29 -9.25 -1.48
CA TYR A 83 4.14 -8.74 -2.24
C TYR A 83 4.36 -8.88 -3.76
N ILE A 84 5.53 -8.47 -4.25
CA ILE A 84 5.85 -8.55 -5.68
C ILE A 84 5.92 -10.01 -6.15
N SER A 85 6.54 -10.88 -5.35
CA SER A 85 6.72 -12.30 -5.66
C SER A 85 5.42 -13.10 -5.70
N GLU A 86 4.34 -12.59 -5.10
CA GLU A 86 3.03 -13.22 -5.08
C GLU A 86 2.03 -12.53 -6.03
N ASN A 87 2.37 -11.35 -6.56
CA ASN A 87 1.46 -10.56 -7.37
C ASN A 87 1.46 -11.04 -8.84
N LYS A 88 0.44 -11.83 -9.18
CA LYS A 88 0.25 -12.40 -10.53
C LYS A 88 0.35 -11.38 -11.66
N LEU A 89 -0.22 -10.18 -11.50
CA LEU A 89 -0.18 -9.15 -12.55
C LEU A 89 1.24 -8.67 -12.82
N ILE A 90 2.09 -8.60 -11.79
CA ILE A 90 3.49 -8.19 -11.95
C ILE A 90 4.31 -9.35 -12.52
N LEU A 91 4.04 -10.58 -12.10
CA LEU A 91 4.73 -11.77 -12.61
C LEU A 91 4.38 -12.09 -14.07
N GLU A 92 3.13 -11.87 -14.50
CA GLU A 92 2.71 -11.99 -15.90
C GLU A 92 3.47 -11.01 -16.80
N GLU A 93 3.76 -9.81 -16.30
CA GLU A 93 4.61 -8.83 -16.99
C GLU A 93 6.11 -9.12 -16.84
N TYR A 94 6.53 -9.90 -15.84
CA TYR A 94 7.92 -10.20 -15.54
C TYR A 94 8.13 -11.69 -15.26
N GLU A 95 8.24 -12.49 -16.33
CA GLU A 95 8.45 -13.95 -16.22
C GLU A 95 9.65 -14.33 -15.33
N ASN A 96 10.71 -13.50 -15.29
CA ASN A 96 11.93 -13.74 -14.51
C ASN A 96 12.39 -12.48 -13.78
N LEU A 97 11.53 -11.92 -12.91
CA LEU A 97 11.93 -10.77 -12.10
C LEU A 97 13.06 -11.19 -11.12
N PRO A 98 14.24 -10.55 -11.15
CA PRO A 98 15.32 -10.86 -10.22
C PRO A 98 15.03 -10.28 -8.83
N LEU A 99 14.14 -10.96 -8.08
CA LEU A 99 13.68 -10.56 -6.74
C LEU A 99 14.82 -10.40 -5.74
N ASN A 100 15.93 -11.12 -5.93
CA ASN A 100 17.17 -11.00 -5.14
C ASN A 100 17.78 -9.58 -5.20
N LEU A 101 17.44 -8.77 -6.21
CA LEU A 101 17.93 -7.39 -6.32
C LEU A 101 17.19 -6.42 -5.40
N ILE A 102 15.96 -6.74 -5.01
CA ILE A 102 15.14 -5.94 -4.11
C ILE A 102 15.68 -6.16 -2.69
N ALA A 103 16.78 -5.48 -2.37
CA ALA A 103 17.41 -5.55 -1.05
C ALA A 103 17.08 -4.30 -0.23
N GLU A 104 17.26 -4.39 1.09
CA GLU A 104 16.94 -3.31 2.04
C GLU A 104 17.52 -1.95 1.61
N LYS A 105 18.71 -1.93 1.01
CA LYS A 105 19.44 -0.71 0.60
C LYS A 105 18.95 -0.04 -0.68
N ASN A 106 18.20 -0.74 -1.53
CA ASN A 106 17.86 -0.30 -2.89
C ASN A 106 16.43 -0.66 -3.31
N TYR A 107 15.60 -1.18 -2.42
CA TYR A 107 14.26 -1.63 -2.80
C TYR A 107 13.37 -0.49 -3.30
N VAL A 108 13.45 0.72 -2.73
CA VAL A 108 12.60 1.85 -3.16
C VAL A 108 12.76 2.17 -4.65
N PRO A 109 13.97 2.50 -5.15
CA PRO A 109 14.13 2.79 -6.57
C PRO A 109 13.76 1.59 -7.45
N ILE A 110 14.03 0.35 -7.02
CA ILE A 110 13.67 -0.83 -7.80
C ILE A 110 12.14 -1.01 -7.89
N ILE A 111 11.42 -0.87 -6.78
CA ILE A 111 9.95 -0.92 -6.75
C ILE A 111 9.35 0.18 -7.62
N GLU A 112 9.85 1.41 -7.49
CA GLU A 112 9.47 2.52 -8.37
C GLU A 112 9.65 2.12 -9.84
N GLY A 113 10.82 1.55 -10.16
CA GLY A 113 11.15 1.04 -11.48
C GLY A 113 10.20 -0.01 -12.02
N ILE A 114 9.92 -1.03 -11.23
CA ILE A 114 8.96 -2.09 -11.58
C ILE A 114 7.62 -1.45 -11.90
N PHE A 115 7.09 -0.61 -11.01
CA PHE A 115 5.79 0.01 -11.23
C PHE A 115 5.77 0.88 -12.48
N HIS A 116 6.78 1.73 -12.70
CA HIS A 116 6.82 2.63 -13.87
C HIS A 116 6.98 1.91 -15.20
N SER A 117 7.65 0.76 -15.21
CA SER A 117 7.93 -0.05 -16.40
C SER A 117 6.81 -1.01 -16.80
N LEU A 118 5.78 -1.18 -15.96
CA LEU A 118 4.61 -1.99 -16.30
C LEU A 118 3.95 -1.48 -17.60
N CYS A 119 3.72 -2.41 -18.52
CA CYS A 119 3.11 -2.14 -19.82
C CYS A 119 1.58 -2.17 -19.77
N PHE A 120 0.99 -1.65 -18.69
CA PHE A 120 -0.46 -1.50 -18.55
C PHE A 120 -0.95 -0.15 -19.06
N CYS A 121 -2.25 -0.07 -19.32
CA CYS A 121 -2.90 1.23 -19.44
C CYS A 121 -2.79 2.00 -18.11
N GLU A 122 -2.70 3.34 -18.16
CA GLU A 122 -2.45 4.16 -16.97
C GLU A 122 -3.43 3.89 -15.82
N ARG A 123 -4.70 3.63 -16.16
CA ARG A 123 -5.76 3.32 -15.20
C ARG A 123 -5.48 2.04 -14.40
N GLU A 124 -5.01 0.99 -15.07
CA GLU A 124 -4.71 -0.30 -14.43
C GLU A 124 -3.45 -0.21 -13.57
N GLN A 125 -2.44 0.48 -14.07
CA GLN A 125 -1.21 0.79 -13.34
C GLN A 125 -1.52 1.57 -12.04
N ALA A 126 -2.39 2.57 -12.09
CA ALA A 126 -2.85 3.31 -10.92
C ALA A 126 -3.63 2.46 -9.92
N LYS A 127 -4.52 1.57 -10.39
CA LYS A 127 -5.23 0.63 -9.51
C LYS A 127 -4.28 -0.31 -8.79
N LEU A 128 -3.27 -0.83 -9.49
CA LEU A 128 -2.27 -1.72 -8.91
C LEU A 128 -1.43 -0.97 -7.85
N TYR A 129 -1.01 0.26 -8.16
CA TYR A 129 -0.29 1.12 -7.23
C TYR A 129 -1.08 1.39 -5.94
N GLU A 130 -2.36 1.75 -6.05
CA GLU A 130 -3.19 1.99 -4.86
C GLU A 130 -3.45 0.71 -4.05
N ARG A 131 -3.59 -0.45 -4.71
CA ARG A 131 -3.67 -1.75 -4.04
C ARG A 131 -2.40 -2.06 -3.26
N PHE A 132 -1.23 -1.80 -3.84
CA PHE A 132 0.06 -2.00 -3.20
C PHE A 132 0.21 -1.14 -1.94
N LYS A 133 -0.05 0.18 -2.07
CA LYS A 133 -0.02 1.11 -0.94
C LYS A 133 -1.00 0.72 0.18
N ARG A 134 -2.21 0.31 -0.19
CA ARG A 134 -3.23 -0.15 0.78
C ARG A 134 -2.80 -1.44 1.48
N ALA A 135 -2.24 -2.39 0.75
CA ALA A 135 -1.76 -3.66 1.30
C ALA A 135 -0.65 -3.43 2.35
N TRP A 136 0.29 -2.52 2.08
CA TRP A 136 1.29 -2.14 3.08
C TRP A 136 0.66 -1.55 4.34
N SER A 137 -0.29 -0.64 4.17
CA SER A 137 -0.97 0.00 5.30
C SER A 137 -1.69 -1.04 6.18
N GLN A 138 -2.29 -2.06 5.55
CA GLN A 138 -2.92 -3.19 6.25
C GLN A 138 -1.89 -4.10 6.93
N HIS A 139 -0.79 -4.43 6.27
CA HIS A 139 0.29 -5.22 6.87
C HIS A 139 0.84 -4.54 8.12
N LYS A 140 1.20 -3.25 8.02
CA LYS A 140 1.67 -2.43 9.13
C LYS A 140 0.66 -2.41 10.29
N PHE A 141 -0.64 -2.30 9.99
CA PHE A 141 -1.68 -2.31 11.00
C PHE A 141 -1.78 -3.66 11.72
N ARG A 142 -1.79 -4.77 10.96
CA ARG A 142 -1.85 -6.14 11.53
C ARG A 142 -0.64 -6.43 12.40
N LYS A 143 0.56 -6.11 11.92
CA LYS A 143 1.79 -6.34 12.67
C LYS A 143 1.89 -5.49 13.94
N LYS A 144 1.38 -4.25 13.90
CA LYS A 144 1.23 -3.44 15.10
C LYS A 144 0.27 -4.10 16.10
N ALA A 145 -0.87 -4.61 15.63
CA ALA A 145 -1.81 -5.31 16.47
C ALA A 145 -1.21 -6.59 17.09
N GLU A 146 -0.48 -7.39 16.31
CA GLU A 146 0.23 -8.59 16.79
C GLU A 146 1.27 -8.24 17.88
N ASN A 147 2.09 -7.20 17.65
CA ASN A 147 3.08 -6.75 18.63
C ASN A 147 2.44 -6.24 19.94
N GLU A 148 1.22 -5.69 19.86
CA GLU A 148 0.45 -5.21 21.01
C GLU A 148 -0.48 -6.30 21.60
N ASN A 149 -0.41 -7.55 21.11
CA ASN A 149 -1.33 -8.66 21.45
C ASN A 149 -2.82 -8.29 21.30
N LYS A 150 -3.13 -7.38 20.38
CA LYS A 150 -4.49 -6.92 20.12
C LYS A 150 -5.19 -7.85 19.13
N VAL A 151 -6.40 -8.26 19.48
CA VAL A 151 -7.27 -9.06 18.62
C VAL A 151 -8.42 -8.19 18.12
N SER A 152 -8.76 -8.33 16.84
CA SER A 152 -9.90 -7.61 16.26
C SER A 152 -11.22 -8.22 16.74
N VAL A 153 -12.02 -7.43 17.46
CA VAL A 153 -13.39 -7.81 17.86
C VAL A 153 -14.38 -7.03 17.00
N SER A 154 -15.29 -7.73 16.32
CA SER A 154 -16.36 -7.11 15.51
C SER A 154 -17.71 -7.44 16.09
N PHE A 155 -18.50 -6.42 16.42
CA PHE A 155 -19.85 -6.58 16.92
C PHE A 155 -20.74 -5.41 16.51
N LEU A 156 -22.04 -5.68 16.45
CA LEU A 156 -23.05 -4.67 16.19
C LEU A 156 -23.51 -4.07 17.52
N MET A 157 -23.65 -2.75 17.56
CA MET A 157 -24.23 -2.03 18.68
C MET A 157 -25.27 -1.03 18.20
N LYS A 158 -26.22 -0.69 19.07
CA LYS A 158 -27.21 0.36 18.77
C LYS A 158 -26.50 1.69 18.57
N ASP A 159 -26.94 2.48 17.59
CA ASP A 159 -26.36 3.80 17.28
C ASP A 159 -26.32 4.73 18.52
N LYS A 160 -27.39 4.72 19.32
CA LYS A 160 -27.45 5.46 20.58
C LYS A 160 -26.36 5.05 21.58
N THR A 161 -26.03 3.77 21.65
CA THR A 161 -24.96 3.25 22.53
C THR A 161 -23.60 3.67 22.01
N LYS A 162 -23.37 3.62 20.69
CA LYS A 162 -22.14 4.11 20.06
C LYS A 162 -21.89 5.58 20.36
N LYS A 163 -22.92 6.42 20.24
CA LYS A 163 -22.82 7.87 20.55
C LYS A 163 -22.42 8.13 22.00
N ARG A 164 -23.05 7.44 22.95
CA ARG A 164 -22.69 7.53 24.38
C ARG A 164 -21.25 7.09 24.64
N LEU A 165 -20.83 6.00 23.99
CA LEU A 165 -19.44 5.53 24.11
C LEU A 165 -18.44 6.56 23.60
N GLN A 166 -18.75 7.23 22.49
CA GLN A 166 -17.94 8.33 21.96
C GLN A 166 -17.89 9.52 22.94
N GLU A 167 -19.02 9.94 23.50
CA GLU A 167 -19.07 11.04 24.49
C GLU A 167 -18.21 10.75 25.72
N VAL A 168 -18.24 9.50 26.22
CA VAL A 168 -17.39 9.07 27.34
C VAL A 168 -15.91 9.06 26.94
N ALA A 169 -15.59 8.58 25.74
CA ALA A 169 -14.22 8.57 25.22
C ALA A 169 -13.67 10.01 25.11
N ASP A 170 -14.47 10.92 24.57
CA ASP A 170 -14.12 12.34 24.42
C ASP A 170 -13.92 13.01 25.78
N PHE A 171 -14.80 12.75 26.75
CA PHE A 171 -14.69 13.29 28.12
C PHE A 171 -13.40 12.85 28.83
N HIS A 172 -12.95 11.62 28.58
CA HIS A 172 -11.72 11.06 29.16
C HIS A 172 -10.49 11.23 28.28
N GLU A 173 -10.58 11.98 27.17
CA GLU A 173 -9.50 12.19 26.19
C GLU A 173 -8.83 10.88 25.72
N THR A 174 -9.64 9.84 25.51
CA THR A 174 -9.18 8.47 25.21
C THR A 174 -9.93 7.90 24.01
N SER A 175 -9.54 6.73 23.51
CA SER A 175 -10.30 6.07 22.42
C SER A 175 -11.49 5.28 22.96
N MET A 176 -12.52 5.10 22.13
CA MET A 176 -13.66 4.21 22.46
C MET A 176 -13.22 2.78 22.80
N ILE A 177 -12.12 2.31 22.21
CA ILE A 177 -11.56 0.97 22.49
C ILE A 177 -11.07 0.92 23.93
N ASP A 178 -10.31 1.92 24.38
CA ASP A 178 -9.79 1.97 25.75
C ASP A 178 -10.93 2.03 26.78
N VAL A 179 -12.02 2.75 26.46
CA VAL A 179 -13.22 2.79 27.31
C VAL A 179 -13.83 1.39 27.41
N ILE A 180 -14.00 0.67 26.30
CA ILE A 180 -14.53 -0.70 26.31
C ILE A 180 -13.64 -1.62 27.14
N GLU A 181 -12.31 -1.59 26.93
CA GLU A 181 -11.37 -2.43 27.67
C GLU A 181 -11.44 -2.16 29.18
N ARG A 182 -11.49 -0.88 29.59
CA ARG A 182 -11.66 -0.50 31.01
C ARG A 182 -12.96 -1.03 31.58
N LEU A 183 -14.07 -0.88 30.87
CA LEU A 183 -15.39 -1.35 31.32
C LEU A 183 -15.41 -2.88 31.49
N VAL A 184 -14.86 -3.60 30.51
CA VAL A 184 -14.77 -5.08 30.55
C VAL A 184 -13.88 -5.53 31.70
N ASN A 185 -12.69 -4.95 31.87
CA ASN A 185 -11.78 -5.33 32.93
C ASN A 185 -12.36 -5.02 34.32
N SER A 186 -13.00 -3.86 34.49
CA SER A 186 -13.64 -3.49 35.76
C SER A 186 -14.78 -4.44 36.12
N SER A 187 -15.59 -4.86 35.13
CA SER A 187 -16.65 -5.85 35.33
C SER A 187 -16.08 -7.23 35.66
N TRP A 188 -15.00 -7.65 34.98
CA TRP A 188 -14.32 -8.92 35.26
C TRP A 188 -13.73 -8.97 36.68
N GLU A 189 -13.12 -7.87 37.14
CA GLU A 189 -12.61 -7.74 38.51
C GLU A 189 -13.76 -7.87 39.52
N ALA A 190 -14.85 -7.11 39.33
CA ALA A 190 -16.03 -7.20 40.19
C ALA A 190 -16.65 -8.60 40.22
N PHE A 191 -16.66 -9.30 39.08
CA PHE A 191 -17.16 -10.67 38.96
C PHE A 191 -16.35 -11.64 39.82
N ASN A 192 -15.02 -11.55 39.76
CA ASN A 192 -14.15 -12.41 40.56
C ASN A 192 -14.19 -12.10 42.05
N GLU A 193 -14.51 -10.86 42.43
CA GLU A 193 -14.70 -10.45 43.82
C GLU A 193 -16.09 -10.81 44.38
N GLY A 194 -16.99 -11.37 43.55
CA GLY A 194 -18.35 -11.72 43.95
C GLY A 194 -19.29 -10.52 44.12
N ASN A 195 -18.90 -9.36 43.59
CA ASN A 195 -19.62 -8.09 43.69
C ASN A 195 -20.33 -7.70 42.38
N ASP A 196 -20.28 -8.56 41.35
CA ASP A 196 -20.87 -8.22 40.06
C ASP A 196 -22.40 -8.36 40.04
N SER A 197 -23.01 -7.46 39.29
CA SER A 197 -24.47 -7.34 39.11
C SER A 197 -24.89 -7.51 37.64
N LEU A 198 -23.93 -7.79 36.75
CA LEU A 198 -24.15 -8.23 35.38
C LEU A 198 -24.61 -9.69 35.28
#